data_AF-F0WED1-F1
#
_entry.id   AF-F0WED1-F1
#
_cell.length_a   1.000
_cell.length_b   1.000
_cell.length_c   1.000
_cell.angle_alpha   90.00
_cell.angle_beta   90.00
_cell.angle_gamma   90.00
#
_symmetry.space_group_name_H-M   'P 1'
#
loop_
_entity.id
_entity.type
_entity.pdbx_description
1 polymer ?
#
loop_
_entity_poly.entity_id
_entity_poly.type
_entity_poly.pdbx_seq_one_letter_code
_entity_poly.pdbx_strand_id
1 'polypeptide(L)'
;MQTKLEQIALYKHNSLEQLILHWFTQVMMLQICSSDTLQFDLLAPEFELIDPTPDIHALFQSYDALFFFDQLGKCEVKWSSRMTLCAGLCSYQPRTGFCSIRLSAPLLRLRPRSDLINTLLHEMIHAFLFLSSGVRDHDDHGPSFQGHMTRINSLANTKITVFHTFHQEVDAYRLHWWQCDGICRTKKPYFGLVKRAMNRPPSKRDTWWAEHQRSCGGTFTKIKEPEDYKKKKVRKVTSGKKLGTNSDITSYFTKTHKDVSMQRTEASSIAGDTQQSSILADRKIVLIDLTEEG
;
A
#
# COMPACT_ATOMS: atom_id res chain seq x y z
N MET A 1 -46.11 -9.77 18.06
CA MET A 1 -46.34 -8.36 17.67
C MET A 1 -45.27 -7.39 18.18
N GLN A 2 -44.33 -7.81 19.04
CA GLN A 2 -43.31 -6.94 19.62
C GLN A 2 -42.02 -6.77 18.78
N THR A 3 -41.82 -7.55 17.72
CA THR A 3 -40.56 -7.54 16.95
C THR A 3 -40.55 -6.60 15.73
N LYS A 4 -41.73 -6.08 15.32
CA LYS A 4 -41.83 -5.13 14.20
C LYS A 4 -41.68 -3.66 14.60
N LEU A 5 -41.95 -3.32 15.87
CA LEU A 5 -41.84 -1.95 16.36
C LEU A 5 -40.39 -1.55 16.71
N GLU A 6 -39.56 -2.52 17.11
CA GLU A 6 -38.13 -2.29 17.38
C GLU A 6 -37.31 -2.06 16.10
N GLN A 7 -37.69 -2.67 14.97
CA GLN A 7 -37.07 -2.40 13.68
C GLN A 7 -37.37 -0.98 13.16
N ILE A 8 -38.54 -0.42 13.48
CA ILE A 8 -38.91 0.95 13.09
C ILE A 8 -38.14 1.99 13.93
N ALA A 9 -37.72 1.63 15.15
CA ALA A 9 -36.98 2.54 16.03
C ALA A 9 -35.52 2.74 15.61
N LEU A 10 -34.87 1.75 14.97
CA LEU A 10 -33.51 1.89 14.42
C LEU A 10 -33.48 2.80 13.17
N TYR A 11 -34.62 2.98 12.51
CA TYR A 11 -34.78 3.79 11.30
C TYR A 11 -34.80 5.30 11.55
N LYS A 12 -34.90 5.74 12.81
CA LYS A 12 -35.03 7.16 13.18
C LYS A 12 -33.71 7.94 13.26
N HIS A 13 -32.57 7.30 12.97
CA HIS A 13 -31.25 7.96 13.07
C HIS A 13 -30.45 8.05 11.77
N ASN A 14 -30.92 7.44 10.68
CA ASN A 14 -30.22 7.47 9.39
C ASN A 14 -30.93 8.42 8.44
N SER A 15 -30.17 9.26 7.73
CA SER A 15 -30.75 10.10 6.67
C SER A 15 -31.31 9.22 5.55
N LEU A 16 -32.31 9.70 4.83
CA LEU A 16 -32.88 9.01 3.66
C LEU A 16 -31.79 8.56 2.66
N GLU A 17 -30.73 9.35 2.50
CA GLU A 17 -29.57 8.99 1.68
C GLU A 17 -28.81 7.76 2.20
N GLN A 18 -28.61 7.63 3.51
CA GLN A 18 -27.94 6.45 4.09
C GLN A 18 -28.80 5.18 3.97
N LEU A 19 -30.11 5.33 4.07
CA LEU A 19 -31.05 4.22 3.89
C LEU A 19 -31.17 3.80 2.42
N ILE A 20 -31.12 4.77 1.49
CA ILE A 20 -31.06 4.50 0.06
C ILE A 20 -29.74 3.84 -0.30
N LEU A 21 -28.59 4.31 0.23
CA LEU A 21 -27.29 3.68 -0.03
C LEU A 21 -27.24 2.27 0.56
N HIS A 22 -27.73 2.08 1.80
CA HIS A 22 -27.79 0.75 2.42
C HIS A 22 -28.71 -0.19 1.63
N TRP A 23 -29.90 0.28 1.24
CA TRP A 23 -30.84 -0.48 0.41
C TRP A 23 -30.27 -0.77 -0.99
N PHE A 24 -29.60 0.19 -1.64
CA PHE A 24 -28.91 -0.04 -2.92
C PHE A 24 -27.78 -1.05 -2.77
N THR A 25 -26.94 -0.95 -1.74
CA THR A 25 -25.88 -1.93 -1.50
C THR A 25 -26.45 -3.32 -1.25
N GLN A 26 -27.56 -3.42 -0.52
CA GLN A 26 -28.17 -4.70 -0.16
C GLN A 26 -28.95 -5.33 -1.33
N VAL A 27 -29.62 -4.52 -2.14
CA VAL A 27 -30.34 -4.95 -3.35
C VAL A 27 -29.36 -5.26 -4.50
N MET A 28 -28.27 -4.51 -4.67
CA MET A 28 -27.20 -4.91 -5.60
C MET A 28 -26.47 -6.18 -5.13
N MET A 29 -26.24 -6.36 -3.83
CA MET A 29 -25.69 -7.62 -3.30
C MET A 29 -26.61 -8.82 -3.62
N LEU A 30 -27.93 -8.63 -3.62
CA LEU A 30 -28.89 -9.68 -3.95
C LEU A 30 -28.98 -9.94 -5.47
N GLN A 31 -28.88 -8.91 -6.31
CA GLN A 31 -28.94 -9.06 -7.77
C GLN A 31 -27.68 -9.72 -8.35
N ILE A 32 -26.50 -9.52 -7.74
CA ILE A 32 -25.23 -10.16 -8.13
C ILE A 32 -25.17 -11.65 -7.70
N CYS A 33 -25.93 -12.04 -6.68
CA CYS A 33 -25.97 -13.41 -6.16
C CYS A 33 -26.64 -14.43 -7.11
N SER A 34 -27.16 -13.99 -8.25
CA SER A 34 -27.85 -14.88 -9.22
C SER A 34 -26.97 -15.34 -10.38
N SER A 35 -25.68 -15.01 -10.39
CA SER A 35 -24.73 -15.49 -11.42
C SER A 35 -23.34 -15.68 -10.81
N ASP A 36 -23.02 -16.92 -10.44
CA ASP A 36 -21.66 -17.35 -10.06
C ASP A 36 -20.74 -17.34 -11.29
N THR A 37 -20.48 -16.15 -11.82
CA THR A 37 -19.57 -15.97 -12.95
C THR A 37 -18.52 -14.94 -12.57
N LEU A 38 -17.26 -15.38 -12.57
CA LEU A 38 -16.13 -14.49 -12.45
C LEU A 38 -16.22 -13.40 -13.52
N GLN A 39 -16.30 -12.14 -13.11
CA GLN A 39 -16.48 -11.04 -14.06
C GLN A 39 -15.12 -10.50 -14.54
N PHE A 40 -14.09 -10.59 -13.70
CA PHE A 40 -12.73 -10.15 -13.99
C PHE A 40 -11.72 -11.13 -13.37
N ASP A 41 -10.60 -11.42 -14.02
CA ASP A 41 -9.50 -12.17 -13.40
C ASP A 41 -8.29 -11.26 -13.18
N LEU A 42 -8.25 -10.53 -12.06
CA LEU A 42 -7.16 -9.57 -11.80
C LEU A 42 -5.84 -10.24 -11.42
N LEU A 43 -5.86 -11.51 -11.03
CA LEU A 43 -4.69 -12.28 -10.58
C LEU A 43 -4.23 -13.31 -11.62
N ALA A 44 -4.69 -13.18 -12.86
CA ALA A 44 -4.32 -14.04 -13.97
C ALA A 44 -2.78 -14.08 -14.13
N PRO A 45 -2.14 -15.27 -14.21
CA PRO A 45 -0.68 -15.40 -14.22
C PRO A 45 0.03 -14.59 -15.32
N GLU A 46 -0.63 -14.36 -16.46
CA GLU A 46 -0.12 -13.55 -17.56
C GLU A 46 0.21 -12.11 -17.14
N PHE A 47 -0.51 -11.54 -16.17
CA PHE A 47 -0.26 -10.18 -15.72
C PHE A 47 1.03 -10.04 -14.91
N GLU A 48 1.49 -11.13 -14.29
CA GLU A 48 2.81 -11.16 -13.63
C GLU A 48 3.95 -11.04 -14.66
N LEU A 49 3.72 -11.43 -15.92
CA LEU A 49 4.71 -11.37 -16.99
C LEU A 49 4.63 -10.08 -17.81
N ILE A 50 3.42 -9.60 -18.10
CA ILE A 50 3.19 -8.42 -18.95
C ILE A 50 3.55 -7.13 -18.23
N ASP A 51 3.11 -6.99 -16.98
CA ASP A 51 3.28 -5.77 -16.19
C ASP A 51 3.39 -6.12 -14.70
N PRO A 52 4.58 -6.55 -14.24
CA PRO A 52 4.77 -6.93 -12.84
C PRO A 52 4.65 -5.75 -11.86
N THR A 53 4.79 -4.51 -12.33
CA THR A 53 4.79 -3.31 -11.48
C THR A 53 3.86 -2.22 -12.05
N PRO A 54 2.54 -2.46 -12.00
CA PRO A 54 1.55 -1.53 -12.56
C PRO A 54 1.59 -0.16 -11.90
N ASP A 55 1.14 0.85 -12.66
CA ASP A 55 0.88 2.18 -12.13
C ASP A 55 -0.28 2.14 -11.12
N ILE A 56 0.03 2.44 -9.87
CA ILE A 56 -0.93 2.46 -8.76
C ILE A 56 -2.05 3.49 -8.94
N HIS A 57 -1.80 4.57 -9.67
CA HIS A 57 -2.82 5.60 -9.91
C HIS A 57 -3.82 5.14 -10.96
N ALA A 58 -3.36 4.46 -12.00
CA ALA A 58 -4.22 3.84 -13.00
C ALA A 58 -5.05 2.72 -12.35
N LEU A 59 -4.41 1.85 -11.55
CA LEU A 59 -5.13 0.81 -10.80
C LEU A 59 -6.20 1.39 -9.88
N PHE A 60 -5.85 2.41 -9.09
CA PHE A 60 -6.79 3.04 -8.17
C PHE A 60 -8.01 3.61 -8.89
N GLN A 61 -7.81 4.34 -9.99
CA GLN A 61 -8.92 4.87 -10.80
C GLN A 61 -9.80 3.76 -11.37
N SER A 62 -9.20 2.73 -11.96
CA SER A 62 -9.95 1.60 -12.50
C SER A 62 -10.73 0.84 -11.42
N TYR A 63 -10.12 0.62 -10.26
CA TYR A 63 -10.76 -0.12 -9.16
C TYR A 63 -11.85 0.70 -8.45
N ASP A 64 -11.72 2.02 -8.37
CA ASP A 64 -12.78 2.90 -7.86
C ASP A 64 -14.06 2.75 -8.69
N ALA A 65 -13.92 2.87 -10.02
CA ALA A 65 -15.03 2.67 -10.96
C ALA A 65 -15.61 1.24 -10.89
N LEU A 66 -14.75 0.21 -10.89
CA LEU A 66 -15.20 -1.19 -10.93
C LEU A 66 -15.86 -1.67 -9.63
N PHE A 67 -15.33 -1.27 -8.47
CA PHE A 67 -15.67 -1.91 -7.19
C PHE A 67 -16.26 -0.98 -6.14
N PHE A 68 -16.12 0.34 -6.30
CA PHE A 68 -16.45 1.35 -5.29
C PHE A 68 -17.34 2.49 -5.82
N PHE A 69 -17.91 2.35 -7.02
CA PHE A 69 -18.94 3.26 -7.57
C PHE A 69 -18.48 4.72 -7.71
N ASP A 70 -17.20 4.93 -8.03
CA ASP A 70 -16.58 6.27 -8.14
C ASP A 70 -16.70 7.11 -6.85
N GLN A 71 -16.77 6.46 -5.68
CA GLN A 71 -16.94 7.14 -4.39
C GLN A 71 -15.61 7.45 -3.69
N LEU A 72 -14.46 7.10 -4.26
CA LEU A 72 -13.15 7.36 -3.66
C LEU A 72 -12.49 8.66 -4.15
N GLY A 73 -13.23 9.56 -4.81
CA GLY A 73 -12.69 10.84 -5.31
C GLY A 73 -12.07 11.79 -4.27
N LYS A 74 -12.33 11.58 -2.97
CA LYS A 74 -11.68 12.30 -1.84
C LYS A 74 -10.47 11.56 -1.24
N CYS A 75 -10.01 10.51 -1.91
CA CYS A 75 -8.90 9.67 -1.49
C CYS A 75 -7.72 9.82 -2.46
N GLU A 76 -6.51 9.98 -1.93
CA GLU A 76 -5.28 9.83 -2.71
C GLU A 76 -4.66 8.44 -2.49
N VAL A 77 -3.92 7.97 -3.50
CA VAL A 77 -3.03 6.80 -3.36
C VAL A 77 -1.59 7.24 -3.61
N LYS A 78 -0.63 6.75 -2.82
CA LYS A 78 0.80 7.04 -3.04
C LYS A 78 1.75 5.97 -2.52
N TRP A 79 2.93 5.91 -3.11
CA TRP A 79 4.04 5.13 -2.58
C TRP A 79 4.67 5.77 -1.33
N SER A 80 5.03 4.93 -0.36
CA SER A 80 5.86 5.29 0.78
C SER A 80 7.21 4.59 0.69
N SER A 81 8.28 5.38 0.60
CA SER A 81 9.66 4.86 0.55
C SER A 81 10.22 4.40 1.90
N ARG A 82 9.48 4.62 2.99
CA ARG A 82 9.94 4.41 4.38
C ARG A 82 9.03 3.51 5.22
N MET A 83 7.89 3.09 4.68
CA MET A 83 6.94 2.25 5.41
C MET A 83 7.41 0.80 5.35
N THR A 84 7.75 0.21 6.50
CA THR A 84 8.29 -1.15 6.60
C THR A 84 7.61 -1.99 7.69
N LEU A 85 6.51 -1.49 8.28
CA LEU A 85 5.77 -2.20 9.34
C LEU A 85 4.52 -2.90 8.79
N CYS A 86 3.99 -2.41 7.68
CA CYS A 86 2.82 -2.91 6.96
C CYS A 86 2.99 -2.59 5.47
N ALA A 87 2.32 -3.37 4.62
CA ALA A 87 2.38 -3.19 3.17
C ALA A 87 1.45 -2.09 2.66
N GLY A 88 0.31 -1.89 3.33
CA GLY A 88 -0.66 -0.82 3.08
C GLY A 88 -0.97 -0.05 4.36
N LEU A 89 -1.45 1.18 4.21
CA LEU A 89 -2.04 1.96 5.29
C LEU A 89 -3.02 2.98 4.72
N CYS A 90 -4.25 2.93 5.20
CA CYS A 90 -5.27 3.94 4.95
C CYS A 90 -5.35 4.92 6.12
N SER A 91 -5.48 6.21 5.83
CA SER A 91 -5.60 7.26 6.85
C SER A 91 -6.71 8.23 6.49
N TYR A 92 -7.62 8.47 7.44
CA TYR A 92 -8.76 9.37 7.28
C TYR A 92 -8.62 10.61 8.15
N GLN A 93 -8.98 11.77 7.59
CA GLN A 93 -9.00 13.05 8.28
C GLN A 93 -10.44 13.52 8.48
N PRO A 94 -11.05 13.32 9.67
CA PRO A 94 -12.47 13.60 9.89
C PRO A 94 -12.89 15.06 9.62
N ARG A 95 -11.98 16.02 9.82
CA ARG A 95 -12.28 17.45 9.64
C ARG A 95 -12.44 17.85 8.18
N THR A 96 -11.67 17.22 7.29
CA THR A 96 -11.66 17.55 5.85
C THR A 96 -12.40 16.52 5.02
N GLY A 97 -12.71 15.35 5.60
CA GLY A 97 -13.24 14.20 4.85
C GLY A 97 -12.21 13.62 3.88
N PHE A 98 -10.93 13.94 4.03
CA PHE A 98 -9.86 13.49 3.14
C PHE A 98 -9.32 12.13 3.58
N CYS A 99 -9.08 11.25 2.61
CA CYS A 99 -8.50 9.93 2.82
C CYS A 99 -7.16 9.79 2.07
N SER A 100 -6.22 9.02 2.61
CA SER A 100 -4.91 8.80 1.99
C SER A 100 -4.48 7.35 2.19
N ILE A 101 -4.39 6.62 1.07
CA ILE A 101 -3.83 5.28 0.98
C ILE A 101 -2.34 5.39 0.69
N ARG A 102 -1.54 4.68 1.49
CA ARG A 102 -0.09 4.58 1.30
C ARG A 102 0.29 3.13 1.09
N LEU A 103 1.08 2.87 0.05
CA LEU A 103 1.62 1.55 -0.25
C LEU A 103 3.11 1.50 0.04
N SER A 104 3.59 0.41 0.63
CA SER A 104 5.00 0.24 0.99
C SER A 104 5.81 -0.13 -0.24
N ALA A 105 6.60 0.84 -0.75
CA ALA A 105 7.58 0.51 -1.77
C ALA A 105 8.60 -0.55 -1.28
N PRO A 106 9.12 -0.49 -0.03
CA PRO A 106 10.03 -1.51 0.50
C PRO A 106 9.47 -2.95 0.59
N LEU A 107 8.15 -3.11 0.79
CA LEU A 107 7.53 -4.43 0.96
C LEU A 107 6.87 -4.96 -0.30
N LEU A 108 6.48 -4.10 -1.26
CA LEU A 108 5.69 -4.51 -2.43
C LEU A 108 6.45 -4.49 -3.76
N ARG A 109 7.51 -3.67 -3.93
CA ARG A 109 8.14 -3.49 -5.25
C ARG A 109 8.80 -4.72 -5.86
N LEU A 110 9.23 -5.66 -5.03
CA LEU A 110 9.91 -6.90 -5.46
C LEU A 110 9.04 -8.13 -5.20
N ARG A 111 7.73 -7.92 -5.01
CA ARG A 111 6.75 -8.97 -4.79
C ARG A 111 5.96 -9.22 -6.08
N PRO A 112 5.30 -10.38 -6.19
CA PRO A 112 4.30 -10.61 -7.22
C PRO A 112 3.29 -9.44 -7.29
N ARG A 113 2.88 -9.09 -8.51
CA ARG A 113 1.84 -8.09 -8.79
C ARG A 113 0.58 -8.33 -7.96
N SER A 114 0.22 -9.59 -7.77
CA SER A 114 -0.91 -10.00 -6.92
C SER A 114 -0.86 -9.45 -5.49
N ASP A 115 0.32 -9.34 -4.87
CA ASP A 115 0.44 -8.76 -3.53
C ASP A 115 0.12 -7.26 -3.54
N LEU A 116 0.53 -6.54 -4.58
CA LEU A 116 0.19 -5.13 -4.77
C LEU A 116 -1.32 -4.95 -4.96
N ILE A 117 -1.95 -5.73 -5.83
CA ILE A 117 -3.39 -5.66 -6.11
C ILE A 117 -4.20 -5.93 -4.84
N ASN A 118 -3.92 -7.03 -4.15
CA ASN A 118 -4.64 -7.39 -2.92
C ASN A 118 -4.44 -6.35 -1.82
N THR A 119 -3.23 -5.82 -1.67
CA THR A 119 -2.95 -4.76 -0.68
C THR A 119 -3.68 -3.47 -1.02
N LEU A 120 -3.66 -3.04 -2.29
CA LEU A 120 -4.37 -1.84 -2.72
C LEU A 120 -5.87 -1.96 -2.48
N LEU A 121 -6.49 -3.05 -2.92
CA LEU A 121 -7.93 -3.28 -2.73
C LEU A 121 -8.31 -3.35 -1.24
N HIS A 122 -7.48 -3.96 -0.39
CA HIS A 122 -7.66 -3.92 1.08
C HIS A 122 -7.77 -2.48 1.59
N GLU A 123 -6.81 -1.62 1.24
CA GLU A 123 -6.82 -0.22 1.69
C GLU A 123 -7.96 0.59 1.06
N MET A 124 -8.38 0.25 -0.17
CA MET A 124 -9.54 0.89 -0.82
C MET A 124 -10.86 0.53 -0.14
N ILE A 125 -11.02 -0.69 0.39
CA ILE A 125 -12.17 -1.04 1.23
C ILE A 125 -12.21 -0.16 2.48
N HIS A 126 -11.08 0.00 3.18
CA HIS A 126 -10.99 0.93 4.31
C HIS A 126 -11.36 2.35 3.92
N ALA A 127 -10.80 2.85 2.82
CA ALA A 127 -11.11 4.19 2.33
C ALA A 127 -12.60 4.37 2.02
N PHE A 128 -13.21 3.37 1.36
CA PHE A 128 -14.63 3.38 1.05
C PHE A 128 -15.48 3.42 2.31
N LEU A 129 -15.16 2.59 3.31
CA LEU A 129 -15.89 2.57 4.58
C LEU A 129 -15.71 3.88 5.35
N PHE A 130 -14.53 4.50 5.37
CA PHE A 130 -14.35 5.80 6.03
C PHE A 130 -15.18 6.92 5.39
N LEU A 131 -15.33 6.87 4.06
CA LEU A 131 -16.06 7.88 3.29
C LEU A 131 -17.58 7.66 3.28
N SER A 132 -18.02 6.41 3.21
CA SER A 132 -19.44 6.03 3.10
C SER A 132 -20.11 5.76 4.45
N SER A 133 -19.34 5.42 5.48
CA SER A 133 -19.85 5.04 6.80
C SER A 133 -19.31 5.92 7.92
N GLY A 134 -19.94 5.83 9.09
CA GLY A 134 -19.46 6.45 10.33
C GLY A 134 -18.27 5.73 10.97
N VAL A 135 -17.76 4.63 10.38
CA VAL A 135 -16.63 3.86 10.94
C VAL A 135 -15.37 4.72 10.91
N ARG A 136 -14.65 4.76 12.03
CA ARG A 136 -13.41 5.54 12.20
C ARG A 136 -12.26 4.70 12.74
N ASP A 137 -12.49 3.43 13.05
CA ASP A 137 -11.43 2.52 13.44
C ASP A 137 -10.75 1.96 12.18
N HIS A 138 -9.46 2.23 12.09
CA HIS A 138 -8.61 1.82 10.97
C HIS A 138 -8.19 0.36 10.98
N ASP A 139 -8.25 -0.30 12.14
CA ASP A 139 -7.91 -1.71 12.29
C ASP A 139 -9.17 -2.59 12.31
N ASP A 140 -10.36 -1.99 12.09
CA ASP A 140 -11.61 -2.73 12.11
C ASP A 140 -11.86 -3.44 10.77
N HIS A 141 -11.96 -4.76 10.85
CA HIS A 141 -12.35 -5.63 9.75
C HIS A 141 -13.71 -6.29 10.04
N GLY A 142 -14.66 -5.53 10.57
CA GLY A 142 -16.01 -5.98 10.88
C GLY A 142 -16.83 -6.45 9.65
N PRO A 143 -18.12 -6.77 9.85
CA PRO A 143 -18.96 -7.37 8.81
C PRO A 143 -19.01 -6.58 7.49
N SER A 144 -19.00 -5.24 7.56
CA SER A 144 -18.98 -4.38 6.37
C SER A 144 -17.72 -4.57 5.54
N PHE A 145 -16.54 -4.58 6.18
CA PHE A 145 -15.27 -4.84 5.51
C PHE A 145 -15.26 -6.22 4.87
N GLN A 146 -15.64 -7.25 5.63
CA GLN A 146 -15.68 -8.63 5.16
C GLN A 146 -16.67 -8.80 3.99
N GLY A 147 -17.80 -8.09 4.00
CA GLY A 147 -18.76 -8.08 2.90
C GLY A 147 -18.16 -7.55 1.59
N HIS A 148 -17.47 -6.40 1.63
CA HIS A 148 -16.79 -5.87 0.44
C HIS A 148 -15.62 -6.75 0.00
N MET A 149 -14.84 -7.28 0.95
CA MET A 149 -13.74 -8.21 0.70
C MET A 149 -14.24 -9.45 -0.06
N THR A 150 -15.27 -10.13 0.46
CA THR A 150 -15.86 -11.32 -0.18
C THR A 150 -16.40 -10.99 -1.56
N ARG A 151 -17.15 -9.90 -1.70
CA ARG A 151 -17.69 -9.46 -3.01
C ARG A 151 -16.59 -9.24 -4.05
N ILE A 152 -15.51 -8.55 -3.69
CA ILE A 152 -14.41 -8.26 -4.62
C ILE A 152 -13.59 -9.51 -4.91
N ASN A 153 -13.35 -10.37 -3.92
CA ASN A 153 -12.68 -11.67 -4.12
C ASN A 153 -13.44 -12.52 -5.14
N SER A 154 -14.77 -12.63 -5.01
CA SER A 154 -15.62 -13.39 -5.93
C SER A 154 -15.70 -12.79 -7.33
N LEU A 155 -15.84 -11.47 -7.45
CA LEU A 155 -15.99 -10.81 -8.77
C LEU A 155 -14.70 -10.77 -9.58
N ALA A 156 -13.55 -10.67 -8.90
CA ALA A 156 -12.28 -10.28 -9.52
C ALA A 156 -11.15 -11.31 -9.39
N ASN A 157 -11.44 -12.52 -8.88
CA ASN A 157 -10.48 -13.57 -8.56
C ASN A 157 -9.35 -13.08 -7.63
N THR A 158 -9.69 -12.19 -6.70
CA THR A 158 -8.71 -11.64 -5.74
C THR A 158 -8.67 -12.47 -4.46
N LYS A 159 -7.62 -12.28 -3.66
CA LYS A 159 -7.35 -13.02 -2.43
C LYS A 159 -7.12 -12.04 -1.27
N ILE A 160 -7.96 -11.02 -1.20
CA ILE A 160 -7.93 -10.02 -0.13
C ILE A 160 -8.24 -10.74 1.19
N THR A 161 -7.42 -10.47 2.21
CA THR A 161 -7.56 -10.98 3.58
C THR A 161 -7.66 -9.85 4.59
N VAL A 162 -8.22 -10.14 5.77
CA VAL A 162 -8.29 -9.17 6.89
C VAL A 162 -6.92 -8.89 7.52
N PHE A 163 -5.99 -9.84 7.43
CA PHE A 163 -4.62 -9.67 7.92
C PHE A 163 -3.62 -9.60 6.75
N HIS A 164 -2.65 -8.71 6.87
CA HIS A 164 -1.50 -8.66 5.97
C HIS A 164 -0.52 -9.82 6.23
N THR A 165 -0.03 -10.47 5.17
CA THR A 165 0.84 -11.66 5.27
C THR A 165 2.35 -11.37 5.23
N PHE A 166 2.78 -10.11 5.38
CA PHE A 166 4.17 -9.67 5.19
C PHE A 166 5.08 -9.82 6.44
N HIS A 167 4.83 -10.81 7.29
CA HIS A 167 5.50 -10.92 8.59
C HIS A 167 7.02 -11.11 8.45
N GLN A 168 7.46 -11.94 7.50
CA GLN A 168 8.88 -12.24 7.30
C GLN A 168 9.63 -11.02 6.75
N GLU A 169 9.02 -10.30 5.80
CA GLU A 169 9.58 -9.10 5.19
C GLU A 169 9.69 -7.98 6.23
N VAL A 170 8.63 -7.77 7.01
CA VAL A 170 8.63 -6.81 8.11
C VAL A 170 9.74 -7.16 9.12
N ASP A 171 9.92 -8.44 9.44
CA ASP A 171 11.00 -8.90 10.33
C ASP A 171 12.39 -8.70 9.74
N ALA A 172 12.57 -8.87 8.42
CA ALA A 172 13.82 -8.59 7.73
C ALA A 172 14.24 -7.11 7.86
N TYR A 173 13.27 -6.19 7.91
CA TYR A 173 13.55 -4.77 8.15
C TYR A 173 13.87 -4.44 9.61
N ARG A 174 13.52 -5.29 10.59
CA ARG A 174 13.74 -5.02 12.03
C ARG A 174 15.20 -5.28 12.44
N LEU A 175 16.12 -4.45 11.97
CA LEU A 175 17.56 -4.64 12.14
C LEU A 175 18.14 -4.08 13.45
N HIS A 176 17.38 -3.24 14.18
CA HIS A 176 17.84 -2.64 15.44
C HIS A 176 17.19 -3.33 16.63
N TRP A 177 18.00 -3.97 17.47
CA TRP A 177 17.51 -4.78 18.59
C TRP A 177 18.00 -4.18 19.90
N TRP A 178 17.12 -4.14 20.89
CA TRP A 178 17.41 -3.80 22.26
C TRP A 178 16.96 -4.91 23.19
N GLN A 179 17.75 -5.16 24.23
CA GLN A 179 17.47 -6.12 25.27
C GLN A 179 17.29 -5.39 26.60
N CYS A 180 16.18 -5.62 27.27
CA CYS A 180 15.97 -5.21 28.65
C CYS A 180 16.84 -6.06 29.58
N ASP A 181 17.42 -5.45 30.62
CA ASP A 181 18.17 -6.12 31.68
C ASP A 181 17.29 -6.62 32.85
N GLY A 182 16.04 -6.16 32.94
CA GLY A 182 15.11 -6.47 34.03
C GLY A 182 14.38 -7.81 33.92
N ILE A 183 13.43 -8.04 34.82
CA ILE A 183 12.72 -9.33 34.95
C ILE A 183 11.90 -9.74 33.72
N CYS A 184 11.60 -8.81 32.80
CA CYS A 184 10.86 -9.15 31.59
C CYS A 184 11.66 -10.03 30.61
N ARG A 185 12.96 -10.26 30.83
CA ARG A 185 13.79 -11.18 30.04
C ARG A 185 13.27 -12.61 30.02
N THR A 186 12.63 -13.05 31.10
CA THR A 186 12.07 -14.40 31.22
C THR A 186 10.56 -14.44 30.93
N LYS A 187 9.94 -13.28 30.70
CA LYS A 187 8.50 -13.16 30.49
C LYS A 187 8.15 -13.27 29.00
N LYS A 188 7.25 -14.20 28.69
CA LYS A 188 6.59 -14.26 27.39
C LYS A 188 5.73 -13.01 27.16
N PRO A 189 5.49 -12.62 25.89
CA PRO A 189 6.02 -13.24 24.67
C PRO A 189 7.36 -12.65 24.21
N TYR A 190 7.78 -11.50 24.75
CA TYR A 190 8.88 -10.72 24.17
C TYR A 190 10.25 -11.02 24.76
N PHE A 191 10.34 -11.64 25.95
CA PHE A 191 11.61 -11.97 26.59
C PHE A 191 12.57 -10.77 26.71
N GLY A 192 12.00 -9.59 26.98
CA GLY A 192 12.72 -8.33 27.08
C GLY A 192 13.34 -7.83 25.78
N LEU A 193 13.02 -8.43 24.62
CA LEU A 193 13.49 -7.95 23.31
C LEU A 193 12.56 -6.89 22.74
N VAL A 194 13.17 -5.86 22.16
CA VAL A 194 12.50 -4.91 21.27
C VAL A 194 13.26 -4.87 19.96
N LYS A 195 12.59 -5.20 18.85
CA LYS A 195 13.16 -5.17 17.50
C LYS A 195 12.46 -4.08 16.69
N ARG A 196 13.22 -3.22 16.02
CA ARG A 196 12.68 -2.11 15.21
C ARG A 196 13.44 -1.92 13.92
N ALA A 197 12.75 -1.39 12.91
CA ALA A 197 13.36 -1.04 11.64
C ALA A 197 14.21 0.24 11.69
N MET A 198 13.88 1.14 12.62
CA MET A 198 14.63 2.39 12.81
C MET A 198 15.44 2.33 14.10
N ASN A 199 16.59 3.00 14.13
CA ASN A 199 17.42 3.19 15.32
C ASN A 199 16.75 4.17 16.31
N ARG A 200 15.63 3.75 16.89
CA ARG A 200 14.89 4.47 17.91
C ARG A 200 14.88 3.61 19.17
N PRO A 201 15.62 3.96 20.24
CA PRO A 201 15.58 3.19 21.47
C PRO A 201 14.17 3.21 22.09
N PRO A 202 13.79 2.16 22.84
CA PRO A 202 12.65 2.21 23.75
C PRO A 202 12.66 3.47 24.62
N SER A 203 11.53 4.15 24.74
CA SER A 203 11.44 5.43 25.46
C SER A 203 10.02 5.73 25.93
N LYS A 204 9.86 6.80 26.73
CA LYS A 204 8.56 7.33 27.18
C LYS A 204 7.53 7.60 26.07
N ARG A 205 7.97 7.67 24.81
CA ARG A 205 7.08 7.83 23.64
C ARG A 205 6.39 6.54 23.20
N ASP A 206 6.81 5.39 23.73
CA ASP A 206 6.17 4.12 23.46
C ASP A 206 4.96 3.94 24.37
N THR A 207 3.82 3.55 23.81
CA THR A 207 2.54 3.41 24.53
C THR A 207 2.63 2.43 25.71
N TRP A 208 3.47 1.40 25.59
CA TRP A 208 3.72 0.39 26.62
C TRP A 208 4.80 0.79 27.66
N TRP A 209 5.48 1.93 27.48
CA TRP A 209 6.65 2.28 28.31
C TRP A 209 6.30 2.46 29.78
N ALA A 210 5.19 3.17 30.07
CA ALA A 210 4.76 3.42 31.45
C ALA A 210 4.49 2.11 32.20
N GLU A 211 3.86 1.15 31.52
CA GLU A 211 3.58 -0.18 32.07
C GLU A 211 4.86 -0.99 32.28
N HIS A 212 5.79 -0.96 31.32
CA HIS A 212 7.09 -1.62 31.47
C HIS A 212 7.88 -1.05 32.66
N GLN A 213 7.87 0.28 32.85
CA GLN A 213 8.54 0.91 33.99
C GLN A 213 7.95 0.45 35.33
N ARG A 214 6.62 0.29 35.42
CA ARG A 214 5.96 -0.17 36.65
C ARG A 214 6.18 -1.66 36.92
N SER A 215 6.10 -2.51 35.89
CA SER A 215 6.07 -3.97 36.02
C SER A 215 7.45 -4.64 35.90
N CYS A 216 8.46 -3.91 35.43
CA CYS A 216 9.82 -4.41 35.22
C CYS A 216 10.88 -3.43 35.72
N GLY A 217 10.81 -2.16 35.33
CA GLY A 217 11.77 -1.12 35.72
C GLY A 217 13.16 -1.23 35.07
N GLY A 218 13.40 -2.25 34.24
CA GLY A 218 14.69 -2.47 33.58
C GLY A 218 15.04 -1.43 32.51
N THR A 219 16.30 -1.43 32.11
CA THR A 219 16.87 -0.58 31.07
C THR A 219 17.14 -1.37 29.79
N PHE A 220 16.89 -0.74 28.64
CA PHE A 220 17.11 -1.35 27.33
C PHE A 220 18.47 -0.97 26.76
N THR A 221 19.33 -1.97 26.57
CA THR A 221 20.64 -1.82 25.92
C THR A 221 20.60 -2.32 24.49
N LYS A 222 21.25 -1.62 23.56
CA LYS A 222 21.28 -2.01 22.15
C LYS A 222 22.20 -3.22 21.95
N ILE A 223 21.70 -4.27 21.29
CA ILE A 223 22.42 -5.53 21.07
C ILE A 223 22.63 -5.87 19.59
N LYS A 224 21.91 -5.23 18.67
CA LYS A 224 22.08 -5.43 17.22
C LYS A 224 21.85 -4.14 16.44
N GLU A 225 22.67 -3.92 15.43
CA GLU A 225 22.46 -2.91 14.39
C GLU A 225 23.06 -3.36 13.05
N PRO A 226 22.66 -2.76 11.91
CA PRO A 226 23.26 -3.05 10.61
C PRO A 226 24.76 -2.73 10.61
N GLU A 227 25.56 -3.59 9.98
CA GLU A 227 27.04 -3.53 9.99
C GLU A 227 27.61 -2.19 9.49
N ASP A 228 26.96 -1.56 8.52
CA ASP A 228 27.41 -0.28 7.94
C ASP A 228 26.80 0.97 8.60
N TYR A 229 26.04 0.82 9.69
CA TYR A 229 25.32 1.94 10.31
C TYR A 229 26.27 3.02 10.87
N LYS A 230 27.37 2.62 11.52
CA LYS A 230 28.35 3.58 12.08
C LYS A 230 29.16 4.28 10.99
N LYS A 231 29.49 3.60 9.89
CA LYS A 231 30.26 4.16 8.76
C LYS A 231 29.51 5.28 8.03
N LYS A 232 28.18 5.17 7.91
CA LYS A 232 27.32 6.23 7.32
C LYS A 232 27.29 7.52 8.15
N LYS A 233 27.41 7.45 9.48
CA LYS A 233 27.48 8.65 10.35
C LYS A 233 28.76 9.45 10.13
N VAL A 234 29.89 8.77 9.97
CA VAL A 234 31.19 9.44 9.73
C VAL A 234 31.15 10.23 8.41
N ARG A 235 30.59 9.65 7.34
CA ARG A 235 30.44 10.33 6.05
C ARG A 235 29.53 11.57 6.09
N LYS A 236 28.52 11.58 6.97
CA LYS A 236 27.57 12.71 7.08
C LYS A 236 28.12 13.88 7.91
N VAL A 237 29.11 13.64 8.77
CA VAL A 237 29.81 14.69 9.53
C VAL A 237 30.87 15.40 8.67
N THR A 238 31.47 14.71 7.69
CA THR A 238 32.51 15.28 6.83
C THR A 238 32.00 15.94 5.53
N SER A 239 30.72 15.85 5.20
CA SER A 239 30.15 16.33 3.92
C SER A 239 29.28 17.59 4.03
N GLY A 240 29.51 18.41 5.05
CA GLY A 240 28.92 19.75 5.17
C GLY A 240 29.61 20.82 4.32
N LYS A 241 29.62 20.69 2.98
CA LYS A 241 29.80 21.82 2.04
C LYS A 241 29.16 21.45 0.68
N LYS A 242 28.22 22.29 0.23
CA LYS A 242 27.39 22.12 -0.99
C LYS A 242 28.20 22.11 -2.28
N LEU A 243 27.76 21.34 -3.28
CA LEU A 243 27.23 21.84 -4.57
C LEU A 243 26.55 20.69 -5.34
N GLY A 244 25.48 21.00 -6.08
CA GLY A 244 24.68 20.03 -6.82
C GLY A 244 25.12 19.84 -8.28
N THR A 245 24.68 18.73 -8.88
CA THR A 245 24.08 18.58 -10.22
C THR A 245 23.72 17.10 -10.42
N ASN A 246 22.67 16.85 -11.21
CA ASN A 246 22.15 15.53 -11.62
C ASN A 246 23.26 14.52 -11.91
N SER A 247 23.13 13.30 -11.37
CA SER A 247 23.91 12.15 -11.82
C SER A 247 22.96 11.08 -12.37
N ASP A 248 22.97 11.01 -13.70
CA ASP A 248 22.37 10.01 -14.56
C ASP A 248 22.81 8.57 -14.17
N ILE A 249 21.88 7.63 -14.30
CA ILE A 249 21.98 6.21 -13.90
C ILE A 249 23.00 5.42 -14.73
N THR A 250 23.44 5.99 -15.86
CA THR A 250 24.38 5.39 -16.82
C THR A 250 25.80 5.18 -16.26
N SER A 251 26.15 5.80 -15.13
CA SER A 251 27.49 5.64 -14.52
C SER A 251 27.76 4.27 -13.88
N TYR A 252 26.76 3.40 -13.77
CA TYR A 252 26.92 2.05 -13.19
C TYR A 252 27.30 0.97 -14.21
N PHE A 253 27.27 1.26 -15.51
CA PHE A 253 27.50 0.24 -16.56
C PHE A 253 28.85 0.33 -17.27
N THR A 254 29.70 1.32 -16.99
CA THR A 254 30.94 1.52 -17.76
C THR A 254 32.21 1.33 -16.93
N LYS A 255 32.48 0.09 -16.51
CA LYS A 255 33.85 -0.37 -16.22
C LYS A 255 34.03 -1.86 -16.49
N THR A 256 34.30 -2.19 -17.75
CA THR A 256 35.23 -3.25 -18.15
C THR A 256 35.60 -3.05 -19.61
N HIS A 257 36.83 -2.62 -19.86
CA HIS A 257 37.79 -3.16 -20.82
C HIS A 257 38.87 -2.10 -21.06
N LYS A 258 40.09 -2.42 -20.61
CA LYS A 258 41.30 -1.65 -20.89
C LYS A 258 41.87 -2.07 -22.24
N ASP A 259 42.19 -1.04 -23.02
CA ASP A 259 43.34 -0.86 -23.90
C ASP A 259 43.55 -1.82 -25.09
N VAL A 260 43.36 -1.28 -26.31
CA VAL A 260 44.44 -1.13 -27.31
C VAL A 260 44.26 0.23 -28.04
N SER A 261 45.41 0.85 -28.34
CA SER A 261 45.68 2.25 -28.69
C SER A 261 45.33 2.73 -30.12
N MET A 262 45.35 4.07 -30.27
CA MET A 262 45.67 4.87 -31.48
C MET A 262 44.66 4.75 -32.64
N GLN A 263 44.17 5.81 -33.30
CA GLN A 263 44.79 7.05 -33.75
C GLN A 263 43.70 8.11 -33.98
N ARG A 264 44.08 9.39 -33.91
CA ARG A 264 43.25 10.57 -34.14
C ARG A 264 43.37 10.99 -35.60
N THR A 265 42.25 11.19 -36.30
CA THR A 265 42.16 12.10 -37.45
C THR A 265 40.79 12.78 -37.50
N GLU A 266 40.86 14.04 -37.90
CA GLU A 266 39.86 15.11 -37.93
C GLU A 266 38.69 14.86 -38.89
N ALA A 267 37.52 15.44 -38.61
CA ALA A 267 36.98 16.61 -39.34
C ALA A 267 35.44 16.71 -39.36
N SER A 268 35.01 17.97 -39.36
CA SER A 268 33.79 18.54 -39.97
C SER A 268 32.43 18.43 -39.26
N SER A 269 32.07 19.58 -38.70
CA SER A 269 30.74 20.17 -38.59
C SER A 269 29.81 19.95 -39.78
N ILE A 270 28.51 19.70 -39.51
CA ILE A 270 27.36 20.32 -40.22
C ILE A 270 26.18 20.44 -39.23
N ALA A 271 25.53 21.61 -39.24
CA ALA A 271 24.34 21.98 -38.48
C ALA A 271 23.06 21.80 -39.31
N GLY A 272 21.92 21.74 -38.62
CA GLY A 272 20.55 21.77 -39.16
C GLY A 272 19.75 20.53 -38.75
N ASP A 273 18.47 20.56 -38.45
CA ASP A 273 17.49 21.63 -38.32
C ASP A 273 16.33 21.03 -37.48
N THR A 274 15.49 21.91 -36.97
CA THR A 274 14.32 21.67 -36.12
C THR A 274 13.23 20.93 -36.89
N GLN A 275 12.55 19.95 -36.26
CA GLN A 275 11.10 19.79 -36.47
C GLN A 275 10.39 19.06 -35.34
N GLN A 276 9.23 19.63 -35.04
CA GLN A 276 8.26 19.33 -34.00
C GLN A 276 7.24 18.34 -34.60
N SER A 277 6.92 17.26 -33.90
CA SER A 277 5.71 16.48 -34.23
C SER A 277 5.09 15.85 -32.98
N SER A 278 3.91 16.36 -32.65
CA SER A 278 2.89 15.78 -31.78
C SER A 278 2.47 14.39 -32.24
N ILE A 279 2.33 13.45 -31.31
CA ILE A 279 1.62 12.19 -31.54
C ILE A 279 0.59 12.01 -30.43
N LEU A 280 -0.66 12.37 -30.75
CA LEU A 280 -1.85 11.74 -30.19
C LEU A 280 -1.83 10.28 -30.68
N ALA A 281 -2.02 9.32 -29.77
CA ALA A 281 -2.25 7.93 -30.14
C ALA A 281 -3.61 7.49 -29.57
N ASP A 282 -4.53 7.31 -30.51
CA ASP A 282 -5.81 6.63 -30.38
C ASP A 282 -5.71 5.31 -29.62
N ARG A 283 -6.69 5.05 -28.75
CA ARG A 283 -7.09 3.69 -28.39
C ARG A 283 -8.59 3.53 -28.59
N LYS A 284 -8.92 3.06 -29.79
CA LYS A 284 -10.17 2.38 -30.15
C LYS A 284 -10.48 1.32 -29.10
N ILE A 285 -11.61 1.48 -28.42
CA ILE A 285 -12.28 0.39 -27.71
C ILE A 285 -13.06 -0.40 -28.76
N VAL A 286 -12.71 -1.67 -28.92
CA VAL A 286 -13.49 -2.63 -29.72
C VAL A 286 -14.70 -3.01 -28.89
N LEU A 287 -15.87 -2.49 -29.27
CA LEU A 287 -17.15 -3.03 -28.86
C LEU A 287 -17.36 -4.34 -29.61
N ILE A 288 -17.47 -5.46 -28.89
CA ILE A 288 -17.97 -6.71 -29.45
C ILE A 288 -19.49 -6.66 -29.27
N ASP A 289 -20.17 -6.51 -30.40
CA ASP A 289 -21.60 -6.62 -30.56
C ASP A 289 -21.99 -8.10 -30.41
N LEU A 290 -22.87 -8.42 -29.47
CA LEU A 290 -23.47 -9.75 -29.33
C LEU A 290 -24.93 -9.64 -29.77
N THR A 291 -25.14 -9.69 -31.08
CA THR A 291 -26.43 -10.03 -31.67
C THR A 291 -26.39 -11.47 -32.17
N GLU A 292 -27.25 -12.27 -31.54
CA GLU A 292 -28.14 -13.27 -32.16
C GLU A 292 -27.62 -14.68 -32.54
N GLU A 293 -28.40 -15.65 -32.00
CA GLU A 293 -28.93 -16.88 -32.60
C GLU A 293 -28.05 -18.16 -32.61
N GLY A 294 -28.54 -19.19 -31.93
CA GLY A 294 -28.05 -20.58 -31.96
C GLY A 294 -28.31 -21.37 -30.69
#